data_AF-A0A9X4BYI3-F1
#
_entry.id   AF-A0A9X4BYI3-F1
#
_cell.length_a   1.000
_cell.length_b   1.000
_cell.length_c   1.000
_cell.angle_alpha   90.00
_cell.angle_beta   90.00
_cell.angle_gamma   90.00
#
_symmetry.space_group_name_H-M   'P 1'
#
loop_
_entity.id
_entity.type
_entity.pdbx_description
1 polymer ?
#
loop_
_entity_poly.entity_id
_entity_poly.type
_entity_poly.pdbx_seq_one_letter_code
_entity_poly.pdbx_strand_id
1 'polypeptide(L)'
;MSTLHVLSHSPFGDDRLTSCLRVIGSADALLLSGDAVYALQPGTAPFTELQSRQIKLFVLAEDMEARAIEAPDWAIAIDYPAFVELSIHHDKVNSWL
;
A
#
# COMPACT_ATOMS: atom_id res chain seq x y z
N MET A 1 6.55 -11.98 -13.82
CA MET A 1 5.14 -12.06 -13.44
C MET A 1 4.94 -11.08 -12.31
N SER A 2 4.07 -10.10 -12.46
CA SER A 2 3.87 -9.01 -11.49
C SER A 2 2.70 -9.33 -10.53
N THR A 3 2.82 -8.91 -9.28
CA THR A 3 1.80 -9.08 -8.24
C THR A 3 1.40 -7.72 -7.68
N LEU A 4 0.09 -7.46 -7.58
CA LEU A 4 -0.47 -6.40 -6.76
C LEU A 4 -0.70 -6.93 -5.35
N HIS A 5 0.10 -6.48 -4.39
CA HIS A 5 -0.12 -6.77 -2.97
C HIS A 5 -1.12 -5.77 -2.39
N VAL A 6 -2.13 -6.26 -1.67
CA VAL A 6 -3.15 -5.41 -1.05
C VAL A 6 -3.14 -5.60 0.46
N LEU A 7 -2.95 -4.50 1.19
CA LEU A 7 -3.06 -4.44 2.66
C LEU A 7 -4.27 -3.57 3.02
N SER A 8 -5.15 -4.10 3.87
CA SER A 8 -6.34 -3.38 4.36
C SER A 8 -6.33 -3.13 5.88
N HIS A 9 -5.39 -3.73 6.60
CA HIS A 9 -5.28 -3.68 8.06
C HIS A 9 -4.18 -2.73 8.51
N SER A 10 -4.35 -2.16 9.70
CA SER A 10 -3.38 -1.25 10.32
C SER A 10 -1.99 -1.88 10.40
N PRO A 11 -0.92 -1.15 10.03
CA PRO A 11 0.46 -1.64 10.12
C PRO A 11 0.97 -1.71 11.58
N PHE A 12 0.15 -1.30 12.55
CA PHE A 12 0.47 -1.30 13.97
C PHE A 12 -0.17 -2.48 14.72
N GLY A 13 -0.99 -3.28 14.04
CA GLY A 13 -1.68 -4.42 14.67
C GLY A 13 -0.89 -5.72 14.65
N ASP A 14 -0.22 -6.02 13.53
CA ASP A 14 0.51 -7.27 13.30
C ASP A 14 1.64 -7.11 12.26
N ASP A 15 2.28 -8.24 11.90
CA ASP A 15 3.47 -8.27 11.04
C ASP A 15 3.16 -8.33 9.53
N ARG A 16 1.93 -8.03 9.10
CA ARG A 16 1.52 -8.13 7.68
C ARG A 16 2.34 -7.26 6.76
N LEU A 17 2.49 -5.98 7.12
CA LEU A 17 3.26 -5.03 6.32
C LEU A 17 4.69 -5.53 6.16
N THR A 18 5.35 -5.85 7.28
CA THR A 18 6.72 -6.36 7.29
C THR A 18 6.87 -7.66 6.48
N SER A 19 5.90 -8.57 6.59
CA SER A 19 5.89 -9.83 5.83
C SER A 19 5.70 -9.60 4.34
N CYS A 20 4.81 -8.69 3.95
CA CYS A 20 4.61 -8.26 2.58
C CYS A 20 5.88 -7.66 1.99
N LEU A 21 6.49 -6.72 2.71
CA LEU A 21 7.70 -6.03 2.27
C LEU A 21 8.91 -6.97 2.16
N ARG A 22 8.90 -8.12 2.82
CA ARG A 22 9.96 -9.14 2.69
C ARG A 22 9.93 -9.87 1.35
N VAL A 23 8.75 -10.02 0.75
CA VAL A 23 8.55 -10.83 -0.46
C VAL A 23 8.26 -10.01 -1.72
N ILE A 24 7.94 -8.72 -1.57
CA ILE A 24 7.64 -7.83 -2.69
C ILE A 24 8.85 -7.74 -3.64
N GLY A 25 8.61 -8.05 -4.92
CA GLY A 25 9.60 -8.00 -5.98
C GLY A 25 9.64 -6.63 -6.68
N SER A 26 10.65 -6.44 -7.52
CA SER A 26 10.84 -5.17 -8.27
C SER A 26 9.78 -4.89 -9.33
N ALA A 27 9.06 -5.92 -9.78
CA ALA A 27 7.97 -5.81 -10.74
C ALA A 27 6.59 -5.65 -10.07
N ASP A 28 6.53 -5.79 -8.75
CA ASP A 28 5.29 -5.79 -7.98
C ASP A 28 4.88 -4.36 -7.59
N ALA A 29 3.64 -4.24 -7.12
CA ALA A 29 3.11 -3.03 -6.53
C ALA A 29 2.46 -3.32 -5.19
N LEU A 30 2.40 -2.30 -4.33
CA LEU A 30 1.68 -2.35 -3.06
C LEU A 30 0.52 -1.36 -3.12
N LEU A 31 -0.68 -1.79 -2.74
CA LEU A 31 -1.84 -0.95 -2.49
C LEU A 31 -2.19 -0.97 -1.01
N LEU A 32 -2.26 0.22 -0.41
CA LEU A 32 -2.82 0.43 0.92
C LEU A 32 -4.28 0.86 0.80
N SER A 33 -5.17 0.15 1.46
CA SER A 33 -6.59 0.48 1.63
C SER A 33 -7.00 0.28 3.09
N GLY A 34 -8.22 0.64 3.44
CA GLY A 34 -8.74 0.57 4.80
C GLY A 34 -7.79 1.22 5.82
N ASP A 35 -7.50 0.49 6.89
CA ASP A 35 -6.63 0.98 7.96
C ASP A 35 -5.14 0.90 7.59
N ALA A 36 -4.77 0.27 6.47
CA ALA A 36 -3.37 0.21 6.05
C ALA A 36 -2.82 1.59 5.68
N VAL A 37 -3.67 2.57 5.35
CA VAL A 37 -3.25 3.95 5.05
C VAL A 37 -2.57 4.64 6.23
N TYR A 38 -2.79 4.17 7.47
CA TYR A 38 -2.05 4.64 8.64
C TYR A 38 -0.54 4.38 8.55
N ALA A 39 -0.07 3.54 7.62
CA ALA A 39 1.36 3.37 7.33
C ALA A 39 2.01 4.65 6.79
N LEU A 40 1.21 5.60 6.30
CA LEU A 40 1.69 6.88 5.79
C LEU A 40 1.79 7.97 6.86
N GLN A 41 1.54 7.64 8.13
CA GLN A 41 1.71 8.59 9.23
C GLN A 41 3.19 8.99 9.36
N PRO A 42 3.56 10.27 9.16
CA PRO A 42 4.95 10.71 9.25
C PRO A 42 5.56 10.46 10.63
N GLY A 43 6.86 10.12 10.67
CA GLY A 43 7.58 9.85 11.91
C GLY A 43 7.36 8.45 12.49
N THR A 44 6.63 7.57 11.80
CA THR A 44 6.43 6.18 12.21
C THR A 44 7.40 5.22 11.52
N ALA A 45 7.61 4.04 12.12
CA ALA A 45 8.45 3.00 11.52
C ALA A 45 7.92 2.51 10.16
N PRO A 46 6.61 2.21 9.97
CA PRO A 46 6.03 1.90 8.67
C PRO A 46 6.32 2.95 7.59
N PHE A 47 6.17 4.24 7.93
CA PHE A 47 6.43 5.33 6.98
C PHE A 47 7.89 5.33 6.51
N THR A 48 8.81 5.19 7.46
CA THR A 48 10.26 5.18 7.17
C THR A 48 10.64 3.98 6.32
N GLU A 49 10.09 2.81 6.65
CA GLU A 49 10.36 1.58 5.90
C GLU A 49 9.85 1.69 4.46
N LEU A 50 8.60 2.14 4.26
CA LEU A 50 8.01 2.32 2.93
C LEU A 50 8.80 3.35 2.09
N GLN A 51 9.16 4.49 2.68
CA GLN A 51 9.93 5.53 2.02
C GLN A 51 11.30 5.02 1.53
N SER A 52 11.96 4.19 2.34
CA SER A 52 13.31 3.68 2.02
C SER A 52 13.35 2.66 0.88
N ARG A 53 12.24 1.96 0.62
CA ARG A 53 12.20 0.81 -0.30
C ARG A 53 11.95 1.18 -1.76
N GLN A 54 11.51 2.42 -2.04
CA GLN A 54 11.21 2.91 -3.40
C GLN A 54 10.31 1.96 -4.21
N ILE A 55 9.36 1.30 -3.56
CA ILE A 55 8.38 0.41 -4.22
C ILE A 55 7.32 1.23 -4.95
N LYS A 56 6.64 0.62 -5.94
CA LYS A 56 5.44 1.19 -6.54
C LYS A 56 4.31 1.15 -5.51
N LEU A 57 4.12 2.25 -4.79
CA LEU A 57 3.11 2.37 -3.75
C LEU A 57 1.89 3.15 -4.26
N PHE A 58 0.74 2.51 -4.16
CA PHE A 58 -0.57 3.08 -4.36
C PHE A 58 -1.34 3.14 -3.05
N VAL A 59 -2.24 4.10 -2.95
CA VAL A 59 -3.04 4.33 -1.73
C VAL A 59 -4.44 4.74 -2.16
N LEU A 60 -5.47 4.14 -1.57
CA LEU A 60 -6.84 4.51 -1.88
C LEU A 60 -7.16 5.89 -1.30
N ALA A 61 -7.49 6.84 -2.19
CA ALA A 61 -7.68 8.24 -1.86
C ALA A 61 -8.85 8.43 -0.88
N GLU A 62 -9.94 7.70 -1.09
CA GLU A 62 -11.13 7.74 -0.23
C GLU A 62 -10.82 7.28 1.20
N ASP A 63 -9.94 6.28 1.37
CA ASP A 63 -9.54 5.80 2.71
C ASP A 63 -8.61 6.76 3.43
N MET A 64 -7.75 7.46 2.67
CA MET A 64 -6.91 8.52 3.21
C MET A 64 -7.74 9.72 3.66
N GLU A 65 -8.69 10.15 2.82
CA GLU A 65 -9.60 11.26 3.12
C GLU A 65 -10.41 10.95 4.38
N ALA A 66 -10.98 9.74 4.48
CA ALA A 66 -11.75 9.31 5.64
C ALA A 66 -10.95 9.30 6.96
N ARG A 67 -9.62 9.19 6.89
CA ARG A 67 -8.71 9.13 8.05
C ARG A 67 -7.85 10.39 8.22
N ALA A 68 -8.07 11.42 7.41
CA ALA A 68 -7.29 12.66 7.39
C ALA A 68 -5.77 12.42 7.23
N ILE A 69 -5.39 11.50 6.33
CA ILE A 69 -4.00 11.19 5.99
C ILE A 69 -3.64 11.88 4.66
N GLU A 70 -2.48 12.52 4.59
CA GLU A 70 -1.97 13.14 3.36
C GLU A 70 -1.04 12.17 2.60
N ALA A 71 -1.07 12.22 1.27
CA ALA A 71 -0.19 11.39 0.44
C ALA A 71 1.20 12.05 0.44
N PRO A 72 2.26 11.30 0.77
CA PRO A 72 3.61 11.77 0.49
C PRO A 72 3.89 11.71 -1.03
N ASP A 73 4.83 12.53 -1.50
CA ASP A 73 5.19 12.65 -2.94
C ASP A 73 5.63 11.33 -3.60
N TRP A 74 6.03 10.34 -2.79
CA TRP A 74 6.49 9.03 -3.24
C TRP A 74 5.39 7.95 -3.25
N ALA A 75 4.16 8.31 -2.88
CA ALA A 75 2.98 7.45 -2.96
C ALA A 75 1.96 8.01 -3.94
N ILE A 76 1.29 7.14 -4.70
CA ILE A 76 0.31 7.53 -5.70
C ILE A 76 -1.10 7.30 -5.12
N ALA A 77 -1.82 8.39 -4.86
CA ALA A 77 -3.23 8.30 -4.51
C ALA A 77 -4.08 7.89 -5.73
N ILE A 78 -4.97 6.92 -5.55
CA ILE A 78 -5.85 6.38 -6.59
C ILE A 78 -7.29 6.27 -6.09
N ASP A 79 -8.26 6.23 -7.00
CA ASP A 79 -9.67 5.95 -6.69
C ASP A 79 -10.01 4.46 -6.90
N TYR A 80 -11.25 4.08 -6.59
CA TYR A 80 -11.73 2.71 -6.81
C TYR A 80 -11.64 2.23 -8.28
N PRO A 81 -12.05 3.01 -9.30
CA PRO A 81 -11.82 2.63 -10.70
C PRO A 81 -10.36 2.31 -11.03
N ALA A 82 -9.42 3.14 -10.58
CA ALA A 82 -7.99 2.90 -10.76
C ALA A 82 -7.50 1.67 -9.98
N PHE A 83 -8.07 1.36 -8.80
CA PHE A 83 -7.79 0.08 -8.14
C PHE A 83 -8.27 -1.12 -8.99
N VAL A 84 -9.49 -1.07 -9.52
CA VAL A 84 -9.98 -2.12 -10.45
C VAL A 84 -9.03 -2.26 -11.63
N GLU A 85 -8.58 -1.14 -12.21
CA GLU A 85 -7.59 -1.13 -13.28
C GLU A 85 -6.25 -1.75 -12.87
N LEU A 86 -5.72 -1.45 -11.68
CA LEU A 86 -4.47 -2.07 -11.20
C LEU A 86 -4.61 -3.59 -11.04
N SER A 87 -5.79 -4.07 -10.66
CA SER A 87 -6.05 -5.51 -10.48
C SER A 87 -5.99 -6.31 -11.78
N ILE A 88 -6.27 -5.66 -12.92
CA ILE A 88 -6.18 -6.26 -14.27
C ILE A 88 -4.80 -6.07 -14.92
N HIS A 89 -4.03 -5.07 -14.48
CA HIS A 89 -2.68 -4.79 -15.00
C HIS A 89 -1.61 -5.71 -14.42
N HIS A 90 -1.84 -6.31 -13.25
CA HIS A 90 -0.92 -7.26 -12.63
C HIS A 90 -1.36 -8.69 -12.90
N ASP A 91 -0.40 -9.60 -13.07
CA ASP A 91 -0.70 -11.01 -13.34
C ASP A 91 -1.43 -11.68 -12.16
N LYS A 92 -1.25 -11.14 -10.95
CA LYS A 92 -1.83 -11.65 -9.69
C LYS A 92 -2.22 -10.52 -8.75
N VAL A 93 -3.23 -10.78 -7.93
CA VAL A 93 -3.56 -9.97 -6.75
C VAL A 93 -3.41 -10.83 -5.50
N ASN A 94 -2.65 -10.34 -4.51
CA ASN A 94 -2.44 -11.02 -3.24
C ASN A 94 -2.89 -10.12 -2.08
N SER A 95 -4.02 -10.47 -1.46
CA SER A 95 -4.53 -9.79 -0.27
C SER A 95 -3.96 -10.40 1.01
N TRP A 96 -3.40 -9.56 1.87
CA TRP A 96 -2.78 -9.99 3.13
C TRP A 96 -3.80 -9.95 4.29
N LEU A 97 -4.44 -11.10 4.57
CA LEU A 97 -5.67 -11.26 5.39
C LEU A 97 -5.52 -11.52 6.87
#